data_AF-A0A928F673-F1
#
_entry.id   AF-A0A928F673-F1
#
_cell.length_a   1.000
_cell.length_b   1.000
_cell.length_c   1.000
_cell.angle_alpha   90.00
_cell.angle_beta   90.00
_cell.angle_gamma   90.00
#
_symmetry.space_group_name_H-M   'P 1'
#
loop_
_entity.id
_entity.type
_entity.pdbx_description
1 polymer ?
#
loop_
_entity_poly.entity_id
_entity_poly.type
_entity_poly.pdbx_seq_one_letter_code
_entity_poly.pdbx_strand_id
1 'polypeptide(L)'
;MLRGCQKQMIVLQTQQSTIFESAFFVLRRDNGSMRQDDMLAEANRIIGEGVTVRKKRRRFWWALGAFLLGALLGAAIFALFSFLYRA
;
A
#
# COMPACT_ATOMS: atom_id res chain seq x y z
N MET A 1 -15.37 -23.16 -14.05
CA MET A 1 -16.76 -22.66 -14.06
C MET A 1 -17.39 -22.93 -12.70
N LEU A 2 -17.73 -21.89 -11.93
CA LEU A 2 -18.37 -22.03 -10.62
C LEU A 2 -19.90 -22.04 -10.79
N ARG A 3 -20.51 -23.24 -10.82
CA ARG A 3 -21.97 -23.41 -10.77
C ARG A 3 -22.43 -23.43 -9.32
N GLY A 4 -23.47 -22.64 -8.98
CA GLY A 4 -24.17 -22.74 -7.68
C GLY A 4 -23.93 -21.63 -6.64
N CYS A 5 -23.15 -20.59 -6.93
CA CYS A 5 -23.03 -19.42 -6.03
C CYS A 5 -23.61 -18.18 -6.71
N GLN A 6 -24.71 -17.65 -6.17
CA GLN A 6 -25.23 -16.33 -6.59
C GLN A 6 -24.29 -15.25 -6.05
N LYS A 7 -23.30 -14.86 -6.86
CA LYS A 7 -22.32 -13.82 -6.54
C LYS A 7 -22.91 -12.46 -6.90
N GLN A 8 -23.06 -11.58 -5.93
CA GLN A 8 -23.37 -10.18 -6.17
C GLN A 8 -22.04 -9.44 -6.41
N MET A 9 -21.89 -8.83 -7.58
CA MET A 9 -20.71 -8.07 -7.98
C MET A 9 -21.04 -6.59 -7.93
N ILE A 10 -20.29 -5.83 -7.15
CA ILE A 10 -20.35 -4.36 -7.15
C ILE A 10 -19.13 -3.85 -7.90
N VAL A 11 -19.38 -3.01 -8.90
CA VAL A 11 -18.34 -2.34 -9.69
C VAL A 11 -18.29 -0.89 -9.23
N LEU A 12 -17.19 -0.50 -8.60
CA LEU A 12 -16.92 0.91 -8.30
C LEU A 12 -16.03 1.48 -9.40
N GLN A 13 -16.55 2.45 -10.17
CA GLN A 13 -15.76 3.19 -11.14
C GLN A 13 -15.27 4.48 -10.48
N THR A 14 -13.95 4.62 -10.31
CA THR A 14 -13.37 5.81 -9.69
C THR A 14 -12.56 6.59 -10.72
N GLN A 15 -13.06 7.76 -11.14
CA GLN A 15 -12.34 8.62 -12.10
C GLN A 15 -11.09 9.31 -11.51
N GLN A 16 -10.85 9.18 -10.21
CA GLN A 16 -9.77 9.88 -9.49
C GLN A 16 -8.67 8.94 -8.94
N SER A 17 -8.78 7.64 -9.18
CA SER A 17 -7.80 6.65 -8.71
C SER A 17 -6.69 6.49 -9.74
N THR A 18 -5.43 6.72 -9.34
CA THR A 18 -4.24 6.48 -10.19
C THR A 18 -3.81 5.00 -10.22
N ILE A 19 -4.54 4.12 -9.54
CA ILE A 19 -4.09 2.73 -9.26
C ILE A 19 -5.07 1.71 -9.82
N PHE A 20 -6.37 2.04 -9.91
CA PHE A 20 -7.41 1.14 -10.41
C PHE A 20 -8.48 1.97 -11.11
N GLU A 21 -8.83 1.60 -12.34
CA GLU A 21 -9.94 2.21 -13.09
C GLU A 21 -11.30 1.73 -12.56
N SER A 22 -11.35 0.46 -12.13
CA SER A 22 -12.50 -0.17 -11.50
C SER A 22 -12.08 -1.18 -10.45
N ALA A 23 -12.84 -1.24 -9.34
CA ALA A 23 -12.66 -2.23 -8.27
C ALA A 23 -13.86 -3.19 -8.25
N PHE A 24 -13.58 -4.50 -8.24
CA PHE A 24 -14.59 -5.56 -8.22
C PHE A 24 -14.65 -6.21 -6.85
N PHE A 25 -15.79 -6.04 -6.16
CA PHE A 25 -16.04 -6.73 -4.89
C PHE A 25 -16.96 -7.92 -5.15
N VAL A 26 -16.49 -9.12 -4.82
CA VAL A 26 -17.25 -10.38 -4.95
C VAL A 26 -17.53 -10.91 -3.55
N LEU A 27 -18.77 -10.77 -3.09
CA LEU A 27 -19.21 -11.27 -1.80
C LEU A 27 -19.88 -12.64 -1.94
N ARG A 28 -19.65 -13.51 -0.96
CA ARG A 28 -20.42 -14.75 -0.78
C ARG A 28 -21.68 -14.36 -0.02
N ARG A 29 -22.85 -14.74 -0.55
CA ARG A 29 -24.14 -14.42 0.06
C ARG A 29 -24.31 -15.30 1.31
N ASP A 30 -23.93 -14.77 2.46
CA ASP A 30 -24.36 -15.35 3.74
C ASP A 30 -25.75 -14.79 4.04
N ASN A 31 -26.61 -15.61 4.66
CA ASN A 31 -28.08 -15.54 4.64
C ASN A 31 -28.74 -14.30 5.29
N GLY A 32 -28.00 -13.22 5.54
CA GLY A 32 -28.51 -11.94 6.02
C GLY A 32 -28.56 -10.90 4.90
N SER A 33 -29.65 -10.14 4.82
CA SER A 33 -29.78 -9.01 3.88
C SER A 33 -28.77 -7.90 4.22
N MET A 34 -27.54 -8.01 3.74
CA MET A 34 -26.55 -6.94 3.84
C MET A 34 -27.02 -5.75 3.02
N ARG A 35 -27.17 -4.58 3.65
CA ARG A 35 -27.69 -3.38 2.98
C ARG A 35 -26.59 -2.79 2.10
N GLN A 36 -27.01 -2.08 1.04
CA GLN A 36 -26.08 -1.44 0.11
C GLN A 36 -25.15 -0.43 0.78
N ASP A 37 -25.63 0.23 1.82
CA ASP A 37 -24.85 1.16 2.64
C ASP A 37 -23.70 0.46 3.37
N ASP A 38 -23.92 -0.77 3.88
CA ASP A 38 -22.88 -1.57 4.54
C ASP A 38 -21.77 -1.95 3.55
N MET A 39 -22.14 -2.22 2.30
CA MET A 39 -21.18 -2.57 1.25
C MET A 39 -20.31 -1.37 0.84
N LEU A 40 -20.89 -0.17 0.77
CA LEU A 40 -20.14 1.06 0.51
C LEU A 40 -19.21 1.43 1.67
N ALA A 41 -19.67 1.25 2.91
CA ALA A 41 -18.85 1.47 4.11
C ALA A 41 -17.62 0.56 4.13
N GLU A 42 -17.81 -0.73 3.81
CA GLU A 42 -16.72 -1.70 3.81
C GLU A 42 -15.71 -1.47 2.67
N ALA A 43 -16.19 -1.11 1.47
CA ALA A 43 -15.32 -0.73 0.36
C ALA A 43 -14.44 0.47 0.72
N ASN A 44 -15.03 1.50 1.34
CA ASN A 44 -14.30 2.68 1.81
C ASN A 44 -13.26 2.34 2.89
N ARG A 45 -13.58 1.41 3.80
CA ARG A 45 -12.62 0.91 4.81
C ARG A 45 -11.42 0.25 4.15
N ILE A 46 -11.64 -0.66 3.19
CA ILE A 46 -10.57 -1.37 2.48
C ILE A 46 -9.66 -0.39 1.71
N ILE A 47 -10.25 0.60 1.05
CA ILE A 47 -9.48 1.65 0.33
C ILE A 47 -8.65 2.47 1.33
N GLY A 48 -9.24 2.88 2.46
CA GLY A 48 -8.55 3.65 3.49
C GLY A 48 -7.35 2.91 4.11
N GLU A 49 -7.52 1.62 4.41
CA GLU A 49 -6.44 0.76 4.93
C GLU A 49 -5.32 0.57 3.91
N GLY A 50 -5.66 0.34 2.63
CA GLY A 50 -4.67 0.22 1.55
C GLY A 50 -3.81 1.49 1.38
N VAL A 51 -4.42 2.67 1.48
CA VAL A 51 -3.72 3.97 1.33
C VAL A 51 -2.77 4.23 2.50
N THR A 52 -3.16 3.89 3.74
CA THR A 52 -2.35 4.14 4.94
C THR A 52 -1.13 3.23 5.02
N VAL A 53 -1.27 1.94 4.68
CA VAL A 53 -0.14 0.98 4.63
C VAL A 53 0.93 1.44 3.62
N ARG A 54 0.51 1.97 2.46
CA ARG A 54 1.44 2.44 1.43
C ARG A 54 2.22 3.69 1.86
N LYS A 55 1.58 4.64 2.57
CA LYS A 55 2.26 5.84 3.10
C LYS A 55 3.34 5.47 4.12
N LYS A 56 3.08 4.52 5.02
CA LYS A 56 4.08 4.01 5.98
C LYS A 56 5.27 3.38 5.26
N ARG A 57 5.03 2.53 4.27
CA ARG A 57 6.09 1.88 3.48
C ARG A 57 6.97 2.92 2.77
N ARG A 58 6.39 3.90 2.05
CA ARG A 58 7.18 4.93 1.37
C ARG A 58 8.08 5.72 2.32
N ARG A 59 7.57 6.09 3.51
CA ARG A 59 8.36 6.82 4.52
C ARG A 59 9.52 5.99 5.05
N PHE A 60 9.32 4.70 5.29
CA PHE A 60 10.38 3.78 5.72
C PHE A 60 11.50 3.68 4.67
N TRP A 61 11.15 3.54 3.39
CA TRP A 61 12.15 3.45 2.32
C TRP A 61 12.94 4.75 2.12
N TRP A 62 12.30 5.91 2.31
CA TRP A 62 13.00 7.20 2.32
C TRP A 62 13.95 7.32 3.52
N ALA A 63 13.52 6.91 4.71
CA ALA A 63 14.38 6.91 5.90
C ALA A 63 15.57 5.97 5.75
N LEU A 64 15.36 4.78 5.18
CA LEU A 64 16.42 3.82 4.89
C LEU A 64 17.41 4.37 3.86
N GLY A 65 16.92 5.02 2.79
CA GLY A 65 17.77 5.67 1.79
C GLY A 65 18.64 6.77 2.40
N ALA A 66 18.06 7.63 3.23
CA ALA A 66 18.81 8.68 3.92
C ALA A 66 19.88 8.11 4.88
N PHE A 67 19.55 7.04 5.61
CA PHE A 67 20.48 6.36 6.50
C PHE A 67 21.67 5.76 5.73
N LEU A 68 21.41 5.04 4.63
CA LEU A 68 22.46 4.44 3.80
C LEU A 68 23.38 5.50 3.18
N LEU A 69 22.81 6.62 2.73
CA LEU A 69 23.58 7.73 2.18
C LEU A 69 24.51 8.34 3.26
N GLY A 70 23.99 8.54 4.47
CA GLY A 70 24.78 9.02 5.61
C GLY A 70 25.90 8.05 6.00
N ALA A 71 25.63 6.74 6.04
CA ALA A 71 26.63 5.73 6.34
C ALA A 71 27.76 5.70 5.29
N LEU A 72 27.42 5.82 4.00
CA LEU A 72 28.38 5.91 2.91
C LEU A 72 29.30 7.13 3.03
N LEU A 73 28.73 8.31 3.31
CA LEU A 73 29.51 9.54 3.51
C LEU A 73 30.42 9.44 4.74
N GLY A 74 29.90 8.92 5.85
CA GLY A 74 30.69 8.69 7.06
C GLY A 74 31.86 7.74 6.83
N ALA A 75 31.62 6.62 6.13
CA ALA A 75 32.66 5.67 5.76
C ALA A 75 33.72 6.29 4.84
N ALA A 76 33.32 7.11 3.86
CA ALA A 76 34.24 7.79 2.97
C ALA A 76 35.13 8.80 3.72
N ILE A 77 34.55 9.59 4.63
CA ILE A 77 35.30 10.53 5.47
C ILE A 77 36.27 9.78 6.38
N PHE A 78 35.82 8.69 7.02
CA PHE A 78 36.67 7.86 7.87
C PHE A 78 37.85 7.26 7.10
N ALA A 79 37.59 6.71 5.90
CA ALA A 79 38.63 6.19 5.03
C ALA A 79 39.65 7.27 4.64
N LEU A 80 39.17 8.46 4.27
CA LEU A 80 40.02 9.59 3.90
C LEU A 80 40.89 10.06 5.07
N PHE A 81 40.31 10.17 6.28
CA PHE A 81 41.06 10.47 7.49
C PHE A 81 42.10 9.39 7.81
N SER A 82 41.73 8.11 7.72
CA SER A 82 42.64 7.00 7.97
C SER A 82 43.81 6.94 6.97
N PHE A 83 43.57 7.37 5.74
CA PHE A 83 44.59 7.49 4.71
C PHE A 83 45.52 8.68 5.01
N LEU A 84 44.97 9.82 5.42
CA LEU A 84 45.73 11.02 5.76
C LEU A 84 46.62 10.84 6.99
N TYR A 85 46.18 10.07 7.99
CA TYR A 85 46.95 9.77 9.20
C TYR A 85 48.01 8.66 8.99
N ARG A 86 47.95 7.94 7.88
CA ARG A 86 48.85 6.83 7.55
C ARG A 86 49.91 7.23 6.52
N ALA A 87 49.71 8.35 5.82
CA ALA A 87 50.68 9.01 4.95
C ALA A 87 51.55 9.99 5.75
#